data_AF-A0A971R9B2-F1
#
_entry.id   AF-A0A971R9B2-F1
#
_cell.length_a   1.000
_cell.length_b   1.000
_cell.length_c   1.000
_cell.angle_alpha   90.00
_cell.angle_beta   90.00
_cell.angle_gamma   90.00
#
_symmetry.space_group_name_H-M   'P 1'
#
loop_
_entity.id
_entity.type
_entity.pdbx_description
1 polymer ?
#
loop_
_entity_poly.entity_id
_entity_poly.type
_entity_poly.pdbx_seq_one_letter_code
_entity_poly.pdbx_strand_id
1 'polypeptide(L)'
;ATVPANMVRLCQAVDHPAFGVLLHLRRWKGEQADQGDALMAPYAMHTHVTKAIRLGEVATAMTDLHSLGYNGCWSVELPTQRPTELGVWVALMRDTLACWQAEA
;
A
#
# COMPACT_ATOMS: atom_id res chain seq x y z
N ALA A 1 2.22 13.49 2.02
CA ALA A 1 0.95 12.95 1.48
C ALA A 1 0.71 13.54 0.10
N THR A 2 0.21 12.72 -0.81
CA THR A 2 0.07 13.04 -2.24
C THR A 2 -1.41 13.26 -2.59
N VAL A 3 -1.72 13.95 -3.69
CA VAL A 3 -3.11 14.13 -4.15
C VAL A 3 -3.43 13.04 -5.19
N PRO A 4 -4.46 12.19 -4.98
CA PRO A 4 -4.79 11.09 -5.89
C PRO A 4 -5.03 11.55 -7.34
N ALA A 5 -5.85 12.60 -7.55
CA ALA A 5 -6.15 13.12 -8.88
C ALA A 5 -4.89 13.47 -9.71
N ASN A 6 -3.88 14.04 -9.06
CA ASN A 6 -2.62 14.39 -9.74
C ASN A 6 -1.83 13.14 -10.13
N MET A 7 -1.84 12.10 -9.30
CA MET A 7 -1.13 10.85 -9.59
C MET A 7 -1.80 10.05 -10.70
N VAL A 8 -3.14 9.96 -10.69
CA VAL A 8 -3.90 9.34 -11.78
C VAL A 8 -3.59 10.05 -13.10
N ARG A 9 -3.63 11.39 -13.12
CA ARG A 9 -3.29 12.18 -14.31
C ARG A 9 -1.85 11.93 -14.77
N LEU A 10 -0.90 11.79 -13.84
CA LEU A 10 0.50 11.46 -14.18
C LEU A 10 0.59 10.08 -14.83
N CYS A 11 -0.01 9.04 -14.23
CA CYS A 11 0.04 7.69 -14.78
C CYS A 11 -0.63 7.61 -16.16
N GLN A 12 -1.76 8.27 -16.34
CA GLN A 12 -2.45 8.38 -17.63
C GLN A 12 -1.64 9.17 -18.68
N ALA A 13 -0.82 10.14 -18.28
CA ALA A 13 0.03 10.88 -19.19
C ALA A 13 1.27 10.08 -19.62
N VAL A 14 1.77 9.18 -18.76
CA VAL A 14 2.88 8.29 -19.11
C VAL A 14 2.40 7.14 -20.00
N ASP A 15 1.23 6.55 -19.69
CA ASP A 15 0.56 5.51 -20.49
C ASP A 15 1.49 4.42 -21.02
N HIS A 16 2.28 3.82 -20.14
CA HIS A 16 3.28 2.82 -20.50
C HIS A 16 3.20 1.60 -19.58
N PRO A 17 3.19 0.36 -20.10
CA PRO A 17 3.01 -0.85 -19.29
C PRO A 17 4.17 -1.13 -18.33
N ALA A 18 5.36 -0.57 -18.60
CA ALA A 18 6.51 -0.64 -17.71
C ALA A 18 6.57 0.50 -16.67
N PHE A 19 5.58 1.40 -16.65
CA PHE A 19 5.48 2.46 -15.67
C PHE A 19 4.41 2.14 -14.62
N GLY A 20 4.73 2.43 -13.38
CA GLY A 20 3.80 2.38 -12.27
C GLY A 20 4.45 2.98 -11.02
N VAL A 21 3.76 2.90 -9.90
CA VAL A 21 4.11 3.64 -8.69
C VAL A 21 4.48 2.72 -7.54
N LEU A 22 5.42 3.20 -6.74
CA LEU A 22 5.56 2.76 -5.35
C LEU A 22 4.47 3.45 -4.54
N LEU A 23 3.55 2.65 -4.01
CA LEU A 23 2.38 3.11 -3.27
C LEU A 23 2.64 3.07 -1.76
N HIS A 24 2.73 4.24 -1.11
CA HIS A 24 2.58 4.33 0.34
C HIS A 24 1.10 4.27 0.69
N LEU A 25 0.64 3.18 1.32
CA LEU A 25 -0.77 3.01 1.66
C LEU A 25 -1.27 4.12 2.60
N ARG A 26 -2.52 4.53 2.40
CA ARG A 26 -3.24 5.55 3.20
C ARG A 26 -2.50 6.88 3.36
N ARG A 27 -1.59 7.24 2.43
CA ARG A 27 -0.76 8.45 2.50
C ARG A 27 -1.23 9.57 1.56
N TRP A 28 -2.53 9.84 1.57
CA TRP A 28 -3.19 10.76 0.65
C TRP A 28 -3.64 12.07 1.30
N LYS A 29 -3.86 13.10 0.48
CA LYS A 29 -4.43 14.39 0.89
C LYS A 29 -5.38 14.92 -0.19
N GLY A 30 -6.22 15.87 0.20
CA GLY A 30 -7.23 16.47 -0.67
C GLY A 30 -8.57 15.74 -0.62
N GLU A 31 -9.51 16.15 -1.46
CA GLU A 31 -10.92 15.70 -1.39
C GLU A 31 -11.10 14.20 -1.61
N GLN A 32 -10.21 13.57 -2.38
CA GLN A 32 -10.26 12.14 -2.68
C GLN A 32 -9.33 11.29 -1.81
N ALA A 33 -8.85 11.82 -0.67
CA ALA A 33 -7.85 11.12 0.15
C ALA A 33 -8.30 9.71 0.57
N ASP A 34 -9.57 9.54 0.93
CA ASP A 34 -10.13 8.26 1.37
C ASP A 34 -10.20 7.20 0.25
N GLN A 35 -10.16 7.64 -1.01
CA GLN A 35 -10.21 6.76 -2.19
C GLN A 35 -8.82 6.58 -2.82
N GLY A 36 -7.77 7.18 -2.27
CA GLY A 36 -6.49 7.27 -2.95
C GLY A 36 -5.83 5.91 -3.24
N ASP A 37 -5.91 4.97 -2.29
CA ASP A 37 -5.39 3.61 -2.51
C ASP A 37 -6.17 2.89 -3.62
N ALA A 38 -7.50 3.03 -3.63
CA ALA A 38 -8.34 2.42 -4.66
C ALA A 38 -8.10 3.00 -6.06
N LEU A 39 -7.96 4.32 -6.17
CA LEU A 39 -7.66 5.01 -7.42
C LEU A 39 -6.27 4.64 -7.97
N MET A 40 -5.33 4.32 -7.09
CA MET A 40 -3.95 4.03 -7.45
C MET A 40 -3.62 2.54 -7.56
N ALA A 41 -4.52 1.66 -7.11
CA ALA A 41 -4.34 0.20 -7.17
C ALA A 41 -3.95 -0.31 -8.57
N PRO A 42 -4.57 0.16 -9.69
CA PRO A 42 -4.19 -0.30 -11.03
C PRO A 42 -2.78 0.09 -11.46
N TYR A 43 -2.20 1.12 -10.81
CA TYR A 43 -0.87 1.65 -11.16
C TYR A 43 0.21 1.19 -10.17
N ALA A 44 -0.15 0.49 -9.09
CA ALA A 44 0.78 0.09 -8.06
C ALA A 44 1.66 -1.09 -8.52
N MET A 45 2.98 -0.93 -8.44
CA MET A 45 3.96 -2.00 -8.71
C MET A 45 4.62 -2.53 -7.44
N HIS A 46 4.70 -1.68 -6.41
CA HIS A 46 5.32 -1.98 -5.13
C HIS A 46 4.58 -1.20 -4.04
N THR A 47 4.52 -1.72 -2.81
CA THR A 47 3.83 -1.04 -1.71
C THR A 47 4.71 -0.88 -0.48
N HIS A 48 4.52 0.25 0.20
CA HIS A 48 5.06 0.51 1.52
C HIS A 48 3.92 0.65 2.53
N VAL A 49 3.90 -0.25 3.52
CA VAL A 49 3.14 -0.11 4.75
C VAL A 49 3.95 0.78 5.70
N THR A 50 3.35 1.86 6.16
CA THR A 50 4.02 2.90 6.97
C THR A 50 3.21 3.27 8.20
N LYS A 51 3.74 4.16 9.04
CA LYS A 51 3.03 4.74 10.19
C LYS A 51 1.78 5.58 9.84
N ALA A 52 1.47 5.77 8.56
CA ALA A 52 0.17 6.30 8.15
C ALA A 52 -0.98 5.33 8.47
N ILE A 53 -0.68 4.03 8.57
CA ILE A 53 -1.61 2.99 9.02
C ILE A 53 -1.40 2.76 10.51
N ARG A 54 -2.47 2.58 11.28
CA ARG A 54 -2.33 2.15 12.69
C ARG A 54 -1.95 0.68 12.72
N LEU A 55 -1.11 0.26 13.66
CA LEU A 55 -0.59 -1.12 13.70
C LEU A 55 -1.70 -2.19 13.64
N GLY A 56 -2.81 -1.99 14.34
CA GLY A 56 -3.97 -2.89 14.32
C GLY A 56 -4.81 -2.88 13.04
N GLU A 57 -4.50 -2.02 12.08
CA GLU A 57 -5.20 -1.90 10.79
C GLU A 57 -4.36 -2.39 9.61
N VAL A 58 -3.15 -2.90 9.87
CA VAL A 58 -2.23 -3.36 8.80
C VAL A 58 -2.88 -4.44 7.95
N ALA A 59 -3.47 -5.46 8.58
CA ALA A 59 -4.15 -6.54 7.86
C ALA A 59 -5.30 -6.01 7.00
N THR A 60 -6.15 -5.15 7.55
CA THR A 60 -7.25 -4.52 6.79
C THR A 60 -6.73 -3.72 5.61
N ALA A 61 -5.74 -2.84 5.79
CA ALA A 61 -5.21 -2.01 4.71
C ALA A 61 -4.59 -2.86 3.58
N MET A 62 -3.91 -3.95 3.94
CA MET A 62 -3.37 -4.90 2.98
C MET A 62 -4.49 -5.64 2.23
N THR A 63 -5.51 -6.12 2.95
CA THR A 63 -6.64 -6.85 2.37
C THR A 63 -7.48 -5.97 1.46
N ASP A 64 -7.73 -4.71 1.84
CA ASP A 64 -8.43 -3.73 1.00
C ASP A 64 -7.75 -3.62 -0.37
N LEU A 65 -6.43 -3.40 -0.40
CA LEU A 65 -5.69 -3.26 -1.64
C LEU A 65 -5.57 -4.59 -2.42
N HIS A 66 -5.40 -5.72 -1.71
CA HIS A 66 -5.37 -7.04 -2.34
C HIS A 66 -6.71 -7.38 -3.02
N SER A 67 -7.84 -7.04 -2.39
CA SER A 67 -9.20 -7.25 -2.94
C SER A 67 -9.46 -6.46 -4.23
N LEU A 68 -8.69 -5.40 -4.46
CA LEU A 68 -8.70 -4.61 -5.70
C LEU A 68 -7.82 -5.21 -6.81
N GLY A 69 -7.26 -6.41 -6.58
CA GLY A 69 -6.45 -7.14 -7.56
C GLY A 69 -4.95 -6.87 -7.46
N TYR A 70 -4.48 -6.17 -6.43
CA TYR A 70 -3.04 -5.98 -6.23
C TYR A 70 -2.37 -7.30 -5.82
N ASN A 71 -1.44 -7.75 -6.66
CA ASN A 71 -0.65 -8.98 -6.48
C ASN A 71 0.86 -8.71 -6.52
N GLY A 72 1.27 -7.46 -6.27
CA GLY A 72 2.67 -7.03 -6.30
C GLY A 72 3.41 -7.30 -4.97
N CYS A 73 4.54 -6.61 -4.79
CA CYS A 73 5.37 -6.77 -3.59
C CYS A 73 4.90 -5.93 -2.40
N TRP A 74 5.03 -6.47 -1.20
CA TRP A 74 4.71 -5.80 0.06
C TRP A 74 5.98 -5.48 0.85
N SER A 75 6.10 -4.26 1.36
CA SER A 75 7.26 -3.85 2.18
C SER A 75 6.87 -2.93 3.33
N VAL A 76 7.67 -2.94 4.39
CA VAL A 76 7.54 -2.03 5.54
C VAL A 76 8.52 -0.88 5.37
N GLU A 77 8.05 0.37 5.50
CA GLU A 77 8.93 1.54 5.62
C GLU A 77 8.61 2.30 6.90
N LEU A 78 9.58 2.31 7.83
CA LEU A 78 9.47 2.99 9.10
C LEU A 78 10.69 3.90 9.32
N PRO A 79 10.49 5.16 9.72
CA PRO A 79 11.57 6.01 10.19
C PRO A 79 11.93 5.60 11.63
N THR A 80 12.49 4.40 11.81
CA THR A 80 12.90 3.86 13.10
C THR A 80 14.29 3.25 13.03
N GLN A 81 15.05 3.39 14.10
CA GLN A 81 16.32 2.67 14.28
C GLN A 81 16.15 1.45 15.20
N ARG A 82 14.93 1.12 15.62
CA ARG A 82 14.64 -0.01 16.51
C ARG A 82 14.27 -1.24 15.68
N PRO A 83 15.13 -2.27 15.59
CA PRO A 83 14.84 -3.46 14.79
C PRO A 83 13.64 -4.24 15.30
N THR A 84 13.37 -4.19 16.60
CA THR A 84 12.20 -4.84 17.22
C THR A 84 10.88 -4.22 16.77
N GLU A 85 10.83 -2.89 16.59
CA GLU A 85 9.65 -2.23 16.03
C GLU A 85 9.41 -2.72 14.61
N LEU A 86 10.44 -2.73 13.75
CA LEU A 86 10.34 -3.26 12.40
C LEU A 86 9.86 -4.72 12.39
N GLY A 87 10.39 -5.55 13.29
CA GLY A 87 10.01 -6.96 13.42
C GLY A 87 8.52 -7.18 13.69
N VAL A 88 7.89 -6.31 14.49
CA VAL A 88 6.43 -6.40 14.76
C VAL A 88 5.61 -6.14 13.50
N TRP A 89 5.95 -5.12 12.71
CA TRP A 89 5.25 -4.81 11.46
C TRP A 89 5.41 -5.93 10.43
N VAL A 90 6.65 -6.45 10.29
CA VAL A 90 6.93 -7.58 9.39
C VAL A 90 6.15 -8.83 9.83
N ALA A 91 6.07 -9.11 11.13
CA ALA A 91 5.32 -10.25 11.63
C ALA A 91 3.83 -10.16 11.26
N LEU A 92 3.19 -9.00 11.45
CA LEU A 92 1.78 -8.79 11.07
C LEU A 92 1.54 -8.93 9.57
N MET A 93 2.44 -8.40 8.74
CA MET A 93 2.31 -8.55 7.29
C MET A 93 2.46 -10.01 6.85
N ARG A 94 3.39 -10.76 7.46
CA ARG A 94 3.57 -12.18 7.19
C ARG A 94 2.37 -13.01 7.62
N ASP A 95 1.78 -12.69 8.77
CA ASP A 95 0.55 -13.32 9.26
C ASP A 95 -0.62 -13.09 8.29
N THR A 96 -0.80 -11.84 7.84
CA THR A 96 -1.82 -11.46 6.84
C THR A 96 -1.66 -12.26 5.54
N LEU A 97 -0.43 -12.36 5.02
CA LEU A 97 -0.13 -13.16 3.83
C LEU A 97 -0.43 -14.65 4.03
N ALA A 98 -0.11 -15.20 5.21
CA ALA A 98 -0.37 -16.59 5.53
C ALA A 98 -1.88 -16.88 5.62
N CYS A 99 -2.67 -15.95 6.15
CA CYS A 99 -4.14 -16.05 6.14
C CYS A 99 -4.69 -16.16 4.71
N TRP A 100 -4.28 -15.27 3.80
CA TRP A 100 -4.73 -15.33 2.40
C TRP A 100 -4.36 -16.66 1.73
N GLN A 101 -3.19 -17.21 2.03
CA GLN A 101 -2.74 -18.50 1.49
C GLN A 101 -3.55 -19.69 2.03
N ALA A 102 -4.04 -19.61 3.27
CA ALA A 102 -4.85 -20.67 3.87
C ALA A 102 -6.31 -20.66 3.36
N GLU A 103 -6.77 -19.53 2.82
CA GLU A 103 -8.11 -19.33 2.26
C GLU A 103 -8.22 -19.68 0.76
N ALA A 104 -7.09 -19.83 0.06
CA ALA A 104 -6.99 -20.14 -1.36
C ALA A 104 -7.04 -21.65 -1.66
#